data_AF-A0A5K1CGE1-F1
#
_entry.id   AF-A0A5K1CGE1-F1
#
_cell.length_a   1.000
_cell.length_b   1.000
_cell.length_c   1.000
_cell.angle_alpha   90.00
_cell.angle_beta   90.00
_cell.angle_gamma   90.00
#
_symmetry.space_group_name_H-M   'P 1'
#
loop_
_entity.id
_entity.type
_entity.pdbx_description
1 polymer ?
#
loop_
_entity_poly.entity_id
_entity_poly.type
_entity_poly.pdbx_seq_one_letter_code
_entity_poly.pdbx_strand_id
1 'polypeptide(L)'
;AWAEDEAKRTREHAKALEEARYRWEQRGIKVIVDSELQDDAATELTWLNADAEKLSVGQSPVKETISQGENLVKKLEVMASEVKGKSFAAIKRIIEKIKFIIEHFKVQAAEATNKAREVKAAAVSTLKSSAEDLSQKTESSVASFSSTVKDGMKRLTEECKESMDRISQKFKM
;
A
#
# COMPACT_ATOMS: atom_id res chain seq x y z
N ALA A 1 -14.49 38.11 7.33
CA ALA A 1 -15.26 37.34 8.32
C ALA A 1 -14.70 35.93 8.59
N TRP A 2 -14.65 34.98 7.65
CA TRP A 2 -14.13 33.62 7.94
C TRP A 2 -12.65 33.58 8.34
N ALA A 3 -11.81 34.33 7.63
CA ALA A 3 -10.38 34.41 7.93
C ALA A 3 -10.07 35.05 9.30
N GLU A 4 -10.93 35.95 9.78
CA GLU A 4 -10.77 36.61 11.08
C GLU A 4 -11.18 35.68 12.23
N ASP A 5 -12.24 34.90 12.05
CA ASP A 5 -12.69 33.91 13.05
C ASP A 5 -11.71 32.74 13.19
N GLU A 6 -11.12 32.27 12.09
CA GLU A 6 -10.11 31.20 12.13
C GLU A 6 -8.79 31.69 12.76
N ALA A 7 -8.41 32.95 12.49
CA ALA A 7 -7.26 33.59 13.14
C ALA A 7 -7.49 33.82 14.65
N LYS A 8 -8.74 34.05 15.08
CA LYS A 8 -9.09 34.18 16.49
C LYS A 8 -9.03 32.84 17.21
N ARG A 9 -9.58 31.78 16.60
CA ARG A 9 -9.57 30.42 17.17
C ARG A 9 -8.14 29.89 17.38
N THR A 10 -7.26 30.09 16.41
CA THR A 10 -5.84 29.68 16.51
C THR A 10 -5.08 30.43 17.61
N ARG A 11 -5.35 31.74 17.80
CA ARG A 11 -4.80 32.53 18.92
C ARG A 11 -5.30 32.05 20.28
N GLU A 12 -6.57 31.68 20.38
CA GLU A 12 -7.15 31.16 21.62
C GLU A 12 -6.57 29.79 22.00
N HIS A 13 -6.39 28.89 21.03
CA HIS A 13 -5.69 27.61 21.24
C HIS A 13 -4.24 27.81 21.67
N ALA A 14 -3.50 28.72 21.01
CA ALA A 14 -2.12 29.04 21.39
C ALA A 14 -2.03 29.58 22.83
N LYS A 15 -2.97 30.45 23.21
CA LYS A 15 -3.03 31.01 24.57
C LYS A 15 -3.33 29.94 25.62
N ALA A 16 -4.24 29.00 25.34
CA ALA A 16 -4.56 27.90 26.23
C ALA A 16 -3.36 26.96 26.46
N LEU A 17 -2.59 26.69 25.41
CA LEU A 17 -1.37 25.88 25.49
C LEU A 17 -0.28 26.56 26.32
N GLU A 18 -0.09 27.87 26.15
CA GLU A 18 0.88 28.64 26.94
C GLU A 18 0.50 28.70 28.42
N GLU A 19 -0.79 28.85 28.74
CA GLU A 19 -1.26 28.86 30.12
C GLU A 19 -1.12 27.48 30.79
N ALA A 20 -1.34 26.39 30.04
CA ALA A 20 -1.07 25.03 30.50
C ALA A 20 0.43 24.81 30.73
N ARG A 21 1.28 25.30 29.82
CA ARG A 21 2.74 25.26 29.93
C ARG A 21 3.22 25.99 31.19
N TYR A 22 2.72 27.21 31.44
CA TYR A 22 3.04 27.98 32.63
C TYR A 22 2.63 27.26 33.92
N ARG A 23 1.43 26.67 33.97
CA ARG A 23 0.96 25.90 35.14
C ARG A 23 1.80 24.64 35.41
N TRP A 24 2.34 24.01 34.36
CA TRP A 24 3.21 22.85 34.49
C TRP A 24 4.63 23.24 34.92
N GLU A 25 5.16 24.36 34.42
CA GLU A 25 6.45 24.91 34.87
C GLU A 25 6.42 25.37 36.34
N GLN A 26 5.30 25.95 36.80
CA GLN A 26 5.09 26.28 38.23
C GLN A 26 5.10 25.04 39.14
N ARG A 27 4.84 23.85 38.59
CA ARG A 27 4.92 22.55 39.29
C ARG A 27 6.26 21.84 39.07
N GLY A 28 7.24 22.51 38.47
CA GLY A 28 8.57 21.96 38.20
C GLY A 28 8.65 21.01 37.01
N ILE A 29 7.62 20.94 36.17
CA ILE A 29 7.56 20.07 34.99
C ILE A 29 7.94 20.88 33.76
N LYS A 30 9.10 20.57 33.17
CA LYS A 30 9.57 21.21 31.93
C LYS A 30 8.92 20.56 30.71
N VAL A 31 8.09 21.31 30.01
CA VAL A 31 7.42 20.87 28.79
C VAL A 31 8.34 21.14 27.60
N ILE A 32 8.86 20.06 27.00
CA ILE A 32 9.60 20.11 25.74
C ILE A 32 8.60 19.74 24.65
N VAL A 33 8.37 20.66 23.72
CA VAL A 33 7.58 20.36 22.51
C VAL A 33 8.50 19.58 21.58
N ASP A 34 8.11 18.36 21.24
CA ASP A 34 8.86 17.54 20.30
C ASP A 34 8.82 18.21 18.93
N SER A 35 9.99 18.55 18.39
CA SER A 35 10.11 19.31 17.14
C SER A 35 9.86 18.45 15.90
N GLU A 36 9.72 17.13 16.08
CA GLU A 36 9.46 16.16 15.01
C GLU A 36 7.95 15.97 14.71
N LEU A 37 7.06 16.63 15.45
CA LEU A 37 5.60 16.51 15.28
C LEU A 37 5.02 17.30 14.10
N GLN A 38 5.87 17.83 13.20
CA GLN A 38 5.47 18.75 12.14
C GLN A 38 5.21 18.08 10.78
N ASP A 39 5.34 16.74 10.71
CA ASP A 39 5.34 15.99 9.44
C ASP A 39 4.30 14.85 9.39
N ASP A 40 3.14 15.04 10.04
CA ASP A 40 2.05 14.04 10.14
C ASP A 40 1.53 13.50 8.78
N ALA A 41 1.78 14.21 7.67
CA ALA A 41 1.44 13.73 6.33
C ALA A 41 2.46 12.71 5.78
N ALA A 42 3.72 12.77 6.22
CA ALA A 42 4.74 11.77 5.90
C ALA A 42 4.65 10.56 6.86
N THR A 43 4.19 10.78 8.10
CA THR A 43 4.11 9.75 9.14
C THR A 43 3.09 8.65 8.83
N GLU A 44 1.96 8.96 8.17
CA GLU A 44 1.03 7.92 7.68
C GLU A 44 1.69 6.95 6.69
N LEU A 45 2.61 7.47 5.85
CA LEU A 45 3.39 6.65 4.93
C LEU A 45 4.46 5.83 5.66
N THR A 46 5.02 6.37 6.75
CA THR A 46 6.07 5.72 7.55
C THR A 46 5.54 4.53 8.37
N TRP A 47 4.28 4.55 8.84
CA TRP A 47 3.68 3.38 9.49
C TRP A 47 3.46 2.22 8.51
N LEU A 48 2.90 2.52 7.33
CA LEU A 48 2.73 1.55 6.26
C LEU A 48 4.08 1.02 5.74
N ASN A 49 5.09 1.88 5.66
CA ASN A 49 6.43 1.50 5.24
C ASN A 49 7.22 0.76 6.33
N ALA A 50 6.97 0.98 7.62
CA ALA A 50 7.60 0.21 8.69
C ALA A 50 7.08 -1.24 8.72
N ASP A 51 5.78 -1.45 8.46
CA ASP A 51 5.22 -2.79 8.27
C ASP A 51 5.66 -3.42 6.94
N ALA A 52 5.81 -2.63 5.89
CA ALA A 52 6.39 -3.09 4.62
C ALA A 52 7.90 -3.38 4.72
N GLU A 53 8.69 -2.65 5.51
CA GLU A 53 10.10 -2.90 5.79
C GLU A 53 10.27 -4.14 6.67
N LYS A 54 9.39 -4.36 7.65
CA LYS A 54 9.32 -5.65 8.37
C LYS A 54 8.93 -6.81 7.45
N LEU A 55 8.23 -6.54 6.35
CA LEU A 55 7.94 -7.52 5.30
C LEU A 55 9.07 -7.64 4.24
N SER A 56 9.86 -6.58 4.03
CA SER A 56 10.81 -6.40 2.92
C SER A 56 12.24 -6.77 3.32
N VAL A 57 12.63 -6.52 4.58
CA VAL A 57 13.76 -7.22 5.19
C VAL A 57 13.32 -8.66 5.37
N GLY A 58 14.01 -9.62 4.73
CA GLY A 58 13.64 -11.05 4.64
C GLY A 58 13.62 -11.84 5.95
N GLN A 59 13.24 -11.18 7.05
CA GLN A 59 12.95 -11.69 8.38
C GLN A 59 11.44 -11.58 8.61
N SER A 60 10.67 -12.47 8.00
CA SER A 60 9.30 -12.66 8.49
C SER A 60 9.35 -13.09 9.96
N PRO A 61 8.45 -12.60 10.84
CA PRO A 61 8.44 -12.98 12.26
C PRO A 61 8.35 -14.50 12.46
N VAL A 62 7.76 -15.21 11.49
CA VAL A 62 7.71 -16.68 11.43
C VAL A 62 9.11 -17.29 11.24
N LYS A 63 9.94 -16.71 10.37
CA LYS A 63 11.31 -17.19 10.11
C LYS A 63 12.24 -16.97 11.31
N GLU A 64 12.10 -15.84 12.00
CA GLU A 64 12.82 -15.60 13.26
C GLU A 64 12.41 -16.62 14.33
N THR A 65 11.11 -16.86 14.49
CA THR A 65 10.56 -17.86 15.43
C THR A 65 11.08 -19.28 15.12
N ILE A 66 11.16 -19.67 13.84
CA ILE A 66 11.76 -20.95 13.42
C ILE A 66 13.23 -21.02 13.86
N SER A 67 14.01 -19.96 13.63
CA SER A 67 15.43 -19.94 13.99
C SER A 67 15.67 -20.00 15.51
N GLN A 68 14.81 -19.35 16.29
CA GLN A 68 14.84 -19.41 17.75
C GLN A 68 14.50 -20.82 18.25
N GLY A 69 13.49 -21.47 17.65
CA GLY A 69 13.14 -22.86 17.94
C GLY A 69 14.28 -23.84 17.62
N GLU A 70 14.95 -23.67 16.49
CA GLU A 70 16.12 -24.49 16.11
C GLU A 70 17.28 -24.31 17.09
N ASN A 71 17.53 -23.09 17.58
CA ASN A 71 18.52 -22.84 18.63
C ASN A 71 18.13 -23.53 19.95
N LEU A 72 16.85 -23.47 20.33
CA LEU A 72 16.35 -24.15 21.52
C LEU A 72 16.53 -25.67 21.44
N VAL A 73 16.28 -26.28 20.28
CA VAL A 73 16.54 -27.71 20.04
C VAL A 73 18.02 -28.03 20.26
N LYS A 74 18.94 -27.24 19.72
CA LYS A 74 20.39 -27.45 19.90
C LYS A 74 20.78 -27.42 21.39
N LYS A 75 20.26 -26.45 22.16
CA LYS A 75 20.51 -26.36 23.61
C LYS A 75 19.96 -27.56 24.37
N LEU A 76 18.76 -28.03 23.99
CA LEU A 76 18.15 -29.20 24.61
C LEU A 76 18.88 -30.50 24.25
N GLU A 77 19.45 -30.61 23.04
CA GLU A 77 20.28 -31.74 22.64
C GLU A 77 21.56 -31.83 23.47
N VAL A 78 22.21 -30.68 23.75
CA VAL A 78 23.35 -30.60 24.68
C VAL A 78 22.92 -31.05 26.07
N MET A 79 21.83 -30.50 26.61
CA MET A 79 21.33 -30.86 27.94
C MET A 79 20.95 -32.34 28.04
N ALA A 80 20.38 -32.91 26.98
CA ALA A 80 20.07 -34.33 26.92
C ALA A 80 21.34 -35.20 26.99
N SER A 81 22.47 -34.73 26.46
CA SER A 81 23.74 -35.46 26.55
C SER A 81 24.35 -35.45 27.96
N GLU A 82 23.99 -34.45 28.78
CA GLU A 82 24.53 -34.24 30.12
C GLU A 82 23.70 -34.91 31.24
N VAL A 83 22.42 -35.19 30.97
CA VAL A 83 21.48 -35.77 31.96
C VAL A 83 21.14 -37.23 31.66
N LYS A 84 20.85 -38.01 32.71
CA LYS A 84 20.47 -39.44 32.59
C LYS A 84 19.09 -39.72 33.20
N GLY A 85 18.56 -40.90 32.93
CA GLY A 85 17.32 -41.39 33.54
C GLY A 85 16.06 -40.68 33.04
N LYS A 86 15.11 -40.39 33.95
CA LYS A 86 13.78 -39.86 33.60
C LYS A 86 13.85 -38.47 32.95
N SER A 87 14.79 -37.62 33.38
CA SER A 87 14.98 -36.28 32.83
C SER A 87 15.43 -36.31 31.36
N PHE A 88 16.29 -37.27 30.99
CA PHE A 88 16.68 -37.48 29.58
C PHE A 88 15.48 -37.79 28.69
N ALA A 89 14.62 -38.72 29.14
CA ALA A 89 13.42 -39.09 28.41
C ALA A 89 12.43 -37.91 28.28
N ALA A 90 12.31 -37.09 29.33
CA ALA A 90 11.49 -35.88 29.30
C ALA A 90 12.03 -34.84 28.30
N ILE A 91 13.33 -34.55 28.31
CA ILE A 91 13.98 -33.62 27.38
C ILE A 91 13.84 -34.10 25.94
N LYS A 92 14.06 -35.39 25.68
CA LYS A 92 13.89 -35.96 24.34
C LYS A 92 12.46 -35.76 23.81
N ARG A 93 11.44 -35.97 24.65
CA ARG A 93 10.04 -35.73 24.29
C ARG A 93 9.75 -34.25 24.00
N ILE A 94 10.39 -33.34 24.73
CA ILE A 94 10.28 -31.89 24.49
C ILE A 94 10.93 -31.53 23.14
N ILE A 95 12.11 -32.06 22.84
CA ILE A 95 12.80 -31.87 21.56
C ILE A 95 11.90 -32.32 20.40
N GLU A 96 11.30 -33.51 20.50
CA GLU A 96 10.40 -34.04 19.46
C GLU A 96 9.18 -33.13 19.22
N LYS A 97 8.56 -32.61 20.28
CA LYS A 97 7.46 -31.65 20.16
C LYS A 97 7.87 -30.34 19.50
N ILE A 98 9.03 -29.79 19.88
CA ILE A 98 9.53 -28.54 19.28
C ILE A 98 9.85 -28.76 17.80
N LYS A 99 10.50 -29.87 17.45
CA LYS A 99 10.78 -30.24 16.05
C LYS A 99 9.49 -30.33 15.23
N PHE A 100 8.44 -30.96 15.77
CA PHE A 100 7.14 -31.03 15.12
C PHE A 100 6.52 -29.65 14.86
N ILE A 101 6.57 -28.74 15.85
CA ILE A 101 6.04 -27.38 15.72
C ILE A 101 6.84 -26.57 14.67
N ILE A 102 8.17 -26.68 14.68
CA ILE A 102 9.04 -26.01 13.69
C ILE A 102 8.69 -26.47 12.28
N GLU A 103 8.52 -27.78 12.07
CA GLU A 103 8.19 -28.33 10.75
C GLU A 103 6.84 -27.82 10.25
N HIS A 104 5.84 -27.80 11.12
CA HIS A 104 4.53 -27.25 10.81
C HIS A 104 4.61 -25.77 10.41
N PHE A 105 5.40 -24.96 11.12
CA PHE A 105 5.60 -23.55 10.76
C PHE A 105 6.36 -23.36 9.44
N LYS A 106 7.32 -24.23 9.13
CA LYS A 106 8.01 -24.20 7.82
C LYS A 106 7.05 -24.45 6.66
N VAL A 107 6.17 -25.45 6.80
CA VAL A 107 5.14 -25.77 5.80
C VAL A 107 4.17 -24.59 5.63
N GLN A 108 3.65 -24.05 6.73
CA GLN A 108 2.73 -22.90 6.67
C GLN A 108 3.38 -21.64 6.08
N ALA A 109 4.65 -21.38 6.39
CA ALA A 109 5.39 -20.27 5.80
C ALA A 109 5.53 -20.44 4.28
N ALA A 110 5.86 -21.64 3.81
CA ALA A 110 5.96 -21.94 2.38
C ALA A 110 4.60 -21.78 1.67
N GLU A 111 3.52 -22.32 2.23
CA GLU A 111 2.17 -22.19 1.67
C GLU A 111 1.68 -20.75 1.57
N ALA A 112 1.92 -19.94 2.62
CA ALA A 112 1.54 -18.53 2.63
C ALA A 112 2.25 -17.73 1.53
N THR A 113 3.55 -17.97 1.34
CA THR A 113 4.32 -17.31 0.27
C THR A 113 3.85 -17.72 -1.13
N ASN A 114 3.46 -18.98 -1.31
CA ASN A 114 2.92 -19.48 -2.58
C ASN A 114 1.56 -18.86 -2.89
N LYS A 115 0.63 -18.84 -1.93
CA LYS A 115 -0.69 -18.20 -2.07
C LYS A 115 -0.57 -16.70 -2.36
N ALA A 116 0.32 -15.99 -1.67
CA ALA A 116 0.58 -14.58 -1.91
C ALA A 116 1.11 -14.32 -3.33
N ARG A 117 2.00 -15.19 -3.83
CA ARG A 117 2.54 -15.13 -5.20
C ARG A 117 1.46 -15.39 -6.25
N GLU A 118 0.54 -16.33 -6.01
CA GLU A 118 -0.58 -16.62 -6.89
C GLU A 118 -1.57 -15.44 -6.98
N VAL A 119 -1.93 -14.84 -5.84
CA VAL A 119 -2.80 -13.66 -5.81
C VAL A 119 -2.14 -12.49 -6.54
N LYS A 120 -0.84 -12.27 -6.33
CA LYS A 120 -0.09 -11.23 -7.06
C LYS A 120 -0.10 -11.49 -8.57
N ALA A 121 0.13 -12.73 -9.00
CA ALA A 121 0.12 -13.09 -10.42
C ALA A 121 -1.28 -12.91 -11.04
N ALA A 122 -2.34 -13.30 -10.32
CA ALA A 122 -3.72 -13.10 -10.74
C ALA A 122 -4.05 -11.62 -10.90
N ALA A 123 -3.72 -10.78 -9.91
CA ALA A 123 -3.95 -9.33 -9.97
C ALA A 123 -3.22 -8.66 -11.15
N VAL A 124 -1.96 -9.05 -11.39
CA VAL A 124 -1.17 -8.55 -12.54
C VAL A 124 -1.83 -8.97 -13.87
N SER A 125 -2.31 -10.20 -13.98
CA SER A 125 -3.01 -10.69 -15.18
C SER A 125 -4.31 -9.91 -15.44
N THR A 126 -5.12 -9.69 -14.39
CA THR A 126 -6.39 -8.93 -14.49
C THR A 126 -6.16 -7.47 -14.86
N LEU A 127 -5.13 -6.84 -14.32
CA LEU A 127 -4.75 -5.47 -14.68
C LEU A 127 -4.28 -5.39 -16.13
N LYS A 128 -3.50 -6.37 -16.59
CA LYS A 128 -3.02 -6.43 -17.96
C LYS A 128 -4.16 -6.60 -18.96
N SER A 129 -5.08 -7.54 -18.73
CA SER A 129 -6.24 -7.74 -19.60
C SER A 129 -7.15 -6.50 -19.65
N SER A 130 -7.33 -5.83 -18.51
CA SER A 130 -8.14 -4.61 -18.46
C SER A 130 -7.48 -3.42 -19.19
N ALA A 131 -6.16 -3.31 -19.15
CA ALA A 131 -5.41 -2.30 -19.90
C ALA A 131 -5.43 -2.57 -21.42
N GLU A 132 -5.35 -3.84 -21.83
CA GLU A 132 -5.48 -4.26 -23.22
C GLU A 132 -6.90 -3.97 -23.75
N ASP A 133 -7.94 -4.33 -22.99
CA ASP A 133 -9.34 -4.03 -23.32
C ASP A 133 -9.60 -2.52 -23.44
N LEU A 134 -9.05 -1.72 -22.53
CA LEU A 134 -9.20 -0.26 -22.57
C LEU A 134 -8.47 0.33 -23.79
N SER A 135 -7.28 -0.17 -24.11
CA SER A 135 -6.53 0.26 -25.30
C SER A 135 -7.29 -0.06 -26.58
N GLN A 136 -7.78 -1.29 -26.72
CA GLN A 136 -8.55 -1.74 -27.88
C GLN A 136 -9.88 -0.99 -28.03
N LYS A 137 -10.56 -0.71 -26.92
CA LYS A 137 -11.81 0.06 -26.90
C LYS A 137 -11.57 1.54 -27.24
N THR A 138 -10.42 2.09 -26.85
CA THR A 138 -10.04 3.47 -27.19
C THR A 138 -9.63 3.58 -28.67
N GLU A 139 -8.85 2.63 -29.20
CA GLU A 139 -8.47 2.60 -30.61
C GLU A 139 -9.67 2.44 -31.55
N SER A 140 -10.60 1.54 -31.22
CA SER A 140 -11.84 1.37 -31.98
C SER A 140 -12.78 2.58 -31.88
N SER A 141 -12.84 3.24 -30.72
CA SER A 141 -13.61 4.47 -30.54
C SER A 141 -13.00 5.64 -31.32
N VAL A 142 -11.67 5.78 -31.35
CA VAL A 142 -10.98 6.83 -32.11
C VAL A 142 -11.09 6.59 -33.61
N ALA A 143 -10.98 5.33 -34.06
CA ALA A 143 -11.16 4.96 -35.46
C ALA A 143 -12.58 5.25 -35.97
N SER A 144 -13.61 4.93 -35.18
CA SER A 144 -15.01 5.21 -35.52
C SER A 144 -15.39 6.69 -35.43
N PHE A 145 -14.80 7.44 -34.49
CA PHE A 145 -15.01 8.88 -34.40
C PHE A 145 -14.35 9.63 -35.57
N SER A 146 -13.11 9.23 -35.92
CA SER A 146 -12.37 9.74 -37.08
C SER A 146 -13.13 9.54 -38.40
N SER A 147 -13.68 8.35 -38.65
CA SER A 147 -14.45 8.08 -39.87
C SER A 147 -15.73 8.90 -39.93
N THR A 148 -16.45 9.05 -38.81
CA THR A 148 -17.70 9.80 -38.73
C THR A 148 -17.48 11.31 -38.95
N VAL A 149 -16.41 11.87 -38.38
CA VAL A 149 -16.03 13.28 -38.60
C VAL A 149 -15.57 13.50 -40.04
N LYS A 150 -14.79 12.58 -40.60
CA LYS A 150 -14.31 12.65 -42.00
C LYS A 150 -15.46 12.58 -43.00
N ASP A 151 -16.46 11.74 -42.76
CA ASP A 151 -17.65 11.65 -43.63
C ASP A 151 -18.58 12.85 -43.45
N GLY A 152 -18.69 13.41 -42.24
CA GLY A 152 -19.42 14.66 -41.99
C GLY A 152 -18.80 15.86 -42.71
N MET A 153 -17.48 16.00 -42.66
CA MET A 153 -16.75 17.10 -43.33
C MET A 153 -16.90 17.04 -44.86
N LYS A 154 -16.90 15.83 -45.44
CA LYS A 154 -17.14 15.64 -46.89
C LYS A 154 -18.54 16.08 -47.29
N ARG A 155 -19.56 15.67 -46.54
CA ARG A 155 -20.96 16.07 -46.81
C ARG A 155 -21.17 17.57 -46.72
N LEU A 156 -20.59 18.23 -45.71
CA LEU A 156 -20.68 19.69 -45.56
C LEU A 156 -19.96 20.45 -46.69
N THR A 157 -18.84 19.91 -47.18
CA THR A 157 -18.12 20.51 -48.32
C THR A 157 -18.93 20.38 -49.61
N GLU A 158 -19.60 19.24 -49.80
CA GLU A 158 -20.48 18.98 -50.95
C GLU A 158 -21.73 19.87 -50.91
N GLU A 159 -22.38 19.99 -49.74
CA GLU A 159 -23.54 20.88 -49.54
C GLU A 159 -23.17 22.37 -49.68
N CYS A 160 -21.97 22.79 -49.24
CA CYS A 160 -21.49 24.15 -49.43
C CYS A 160 -21.22 24.47 -50.90
N LYS A 161 -20.70 23.50 -51.66
CA LYS A 161 -20.47 23.64 -53.10
C LYS A 161 -21.79 23.69 -53.88
N GLU A 162 -22.71 22.78 -53.58
CA GLU A 162 -24.01 22.71 -54.25
C GLU A 162 -24.88 23.95 -53.97
N SER A 163 -24.84 24.46 -52.74
CA SER A 163 -25.53 25.72 -52.40
C SER A 163 -24.91 26.94 -53.09
N MET A 164 -23.58 26.99 -53.24
CA MET A 164 -22.90 28.06 -53.97
C MET A 164 -23.20 28.03 -55.48
N ASP A 165 -23.25 26.85 -56.09
CA ASP A 165 -23.65 26.69 -57.50
C ASP A 165 -25.11 27.10 -57.73
N ARG A 166 -26.01 26.76 -56.79
CA ARG A 166 -27.42 27.16 -56.82
C ARG A 166 -27.61 28.67 -56.68
N ILE A 167 -26.82 29.33 -55.84
CA ILE A 167 -26.81 30.80 -55.72
C ILE A 167 -26.23 31.43 -57.00
N SER A 168 -25.13 30.89 -57.53
CA SER A 168 -24.52 31.40 -58.77
C SER A 168 -25.46 31.29 -59.97
N GLN A 169 -26.30 30.26 -60.07
CA GLN A 169 -27.33 30.17 -61.11
C GLN A 169 -28.42 31.23 -60.96
N LYS A 170 -28.83 31.56 -59.72
CA LYS A 170 -29.85 32.59 -59.48
C LYS A 170 -29.40 34.00 -59.85
N PHE A 171 -28.10 34.25 -59.93
CA PHE A 171 -27.51 35.52 -60.35
C PHE A 171 -27.10 35.56 -61.83
N LYS A 172 -27.33 34.47 -62.58
CA LYS A 172 -27.01 34.36 -64.01
C LYS A 172 -28.22 34.55 -64.94
N MET A 173 -29.38 34.90 -64.36
CA MET A 173 -30.55 35.41 -65.08
C MET A 173 -30.62 36.92 -64.94
#